data_AF-A0A813YZM2-F1
#
_entry.id   AF-A0A813YZM2-F1
#
_cell.length_a   1.000
_cell.length_b   1.000
_cell.length_c   1.000
_cell.angle_alpha   90.00
_cell.angle_beta   90.00
_cell.angle_gamma   90.00
#
_symmetry.space_group_name_H-M   'P 1'
#
loop_
_entity.id
_entity.type
_entity.pdbx_description
1 polymer ?
#
loop_
_entity_poly.entity_id
_entity_poly.type
_entity_poly.pdbx_seq_one_letter_code
_entity_poly.pdbx_strand_id
1 'polypeptide(L)'
;MSLNLSTLSDFLNGKYDDIPDLRKKVVRIFLSSTFTDTNSERDYLIENIYPKLKEYCRINYDLDFQTVDMRWGIPSDAYEYHGTTELCLKEISNCKSCSIGPNFVTLIGQKYGLRPLPTKIYSTEFDLIRSQLDPDENLIILFSPEPGFEYKIDNLLTECYRIDTNPIPSVNRLLPISKIIPNYSSHDPKLQEHSRIFWDKIQKKLSWILRKGADRAFEKNLIEKVKRDRYFVSITEKEIFEGILSVENPNSNALCFIRNIENIEENLIDSTIPRFMDVVKKDGQIQVDKDAQKLLEILKNDKISSKLSDKNICKFNVKWKNNKIENLNSYLEEFGKSFYEQIVRLIDEAIVESKITELNLKQVYLKLGFIKSIDVDMNKIDDQAKSLISEFKNFVTEISHHAIEYNEITGKFFGRDHLTVKVNTFLLHFS
;
A
#
# COMPACT_ATOMS: atom_id res chain seq x y z
N MET A 1 23.60 -10.83 -23.79
CA MET A 1 23.56 -11.50 -22.46
C MET A 1 22.77 -12.79 -22.60
N SER A 2 23.26 -13.86 -21.98
CA SER A 2 22.76 -15.23 -22.05
C SER A 2 21.26 -15.31 -21.75
N LEU A 3 20.55 -16.20 -22.47
CA LEU A 3 19.18 -16.59 -22.14
C LEU A 3 19.10 -16.89 -20.65
N ASN A 4 18.14 -16.29 -19.96
CA ASN A 4 17.89 -16.64 -18.58
C ASN A 4 17.31 -18.06 -18.57
N LEU A 5 18.21 -19.05 -18.42
CA LEU A 5 17.90 -20.48 -18.42
C LEU A 5 16.84 -20.83 -17.37
N SER A 6 16.73 -20.04 -16.30
CA SER A 6 15.69 -20.17 -15.29
C SER A 6 14.29 -19.99 -15.88
N THR A 7 14.06 -18.90 -16.62
CA THR A 7 12.76 -18.60 -17.24
C THR A 7 12.36 -19.65 -18.28
N LEU A 8 13.32 -20.16 -19.05
CA LEU A 8 13.07 -21.26 -19.99
C LEU A 8 12.73 -22.58 -19.26
N SER A 9 13.45 -22.87 -18.17
CA SER A 9 13.21 -24.04 -17.32
C SER A 9 11.85 -23.97 -16.64
N ASP A 10 11.46 -22.81 -16.09
CA ASP A 10 10.15 -22.62 -15.45
C ASP A 10 9.00 -22.77 -16.44
N PHE A 11 9.15 -22.21 -17.64
CA PHE A 11 8.18 -22.40 -18.73
C PHE A 11 8.04 -23.89 -19.14
N LEU A 12 9.16 -24.61 -19.28
CA LEU A 12 9.15 -26.05 -19.60
C LEU A 12 8.59 -26.92 -18.46
N ASN A 13 8.74 -26.48 -17.21
CA ASN A 13 8.20 -27.14 -16.02
C ASN A 13 6.74 -26.77 -15.72
N GLY A 14 6.07 -26.02 -16.59
CA GLY A 14 4.67 -25.64 -16.42
C GLY A 14 4.41 -24.56 -15.37
N LYS A 15 5.45 -23.83 -14.94
CA LYS A 15 5.33 -22.69 -14.03
C LYS A 15 5.08 -21.42 -14.84
N TYR A 16 3.82 -21.01 -14.88
CA TYR A 16 3.34 -19.90 -15.71
C TYR A 16 2.94 -18.66 -14.90
N ASP A 17 3.09 -18.70 -13.58
CA ASP A 17 2.60 -17.65 -12.68
C ASP A 17 3.38 -16.32 -12.83
N ASP A 18 4.62 -16.38 -13.30
CA ASP A 18 5.52 -15.23 -13.46
C ASP A 18 5.82 -14.88 -14.94
N ILE A 19 4.94 -15.22 -15.89
CA ILE A 19 5.11 -14.76 -17.28
C ILE A 19 4.86 -13.24 -17.33
N PRO A 20 5.81 -12.41 -17.80
CA PRO A 20 5.62 -10.96 -17.91
C PRO A 20 4.41 -10.64 -18.80
N ASP A 21 3.44 -9.87 -18.29
CA ASP A 21 2.36 -9.35 -19.13
C ASP A 21 2.92 -8.23 -20.02
N LEU A 22 3.24 -8.58 -21.26
CA LEU A 22 3.83 -7.68 -22.27
C LEU A 22 2.87 -6.57 -22.73
N ARG A 23 1.63 -6.54 -22.21
CA ARG A 23 0.52 -5.74 -22.74
C ARG A 23 0.16 -4.53 -21.88
N LYS A 24 1.00 -4.16 -20.91
CA LYS A 24 0.74 -2.98 -20.06
C LYS A 24 0.85 -1.70 -20.89
N LYS A 25 -0.29 -1.09 -21.20
CA LYS A 25 -0.39 0.18 -21.94
C LYS A 25 -0.60 1.41 -21.06
N VAL A 26 -0.39 1.27 -19.75
CA VAL A 26 -0.66 2.33 -18.79
C VAL A 26 0.49 2.50 -17.81
N VAL A 27 0.88 3.74 -17.57
CA VAL A 27 1.66 4.15 -16.40
C VAL A 27 0.65 4.54 -15.33
N ARG A 28 0.49 3.71 -14.29
CA ARG A 28 -0.46 3.93 -13.18
C ARG A 28 0.29 4.06 -11.86
N ILE A 29 0.25 5.25 -11.27
CA ILE A 29 1.05 5.59 -10.09
C ILE A 29 0.14 5.81 -8.89
N PHE A 30 0.39 5.09 -7.79
CA PHE A 30 -0.18 5.43 -6.50
C PHE A 30 0.62 6.55 -5.82
N LEU A 31 -0.05 7.64 -5.44
CA LEU A 31 0.55 8.74 -4.69
C LEU A 31 0.26 8.58 -3.20
N SER A 32 1.26 8.13 -2.44
CA SER A 32 1.21 8.08 -0.99
C SER A 32 1.64 9.42 -0.39
N SER A 33 0.81 10.00 0.46
CA SER A 33 1.16 11.21 1.22
C SER A 33 0.21 11.37 2.40
N THR A 34 0.58 12.18 3.39
CA THR A 34 -0.33 12.66 4.44
C THR A 34 -1.31 13.71 3.89
N PHE A 35 -2.46 13.89 4.55
CA PHE A 35 -3.57 14.65 3.96
C PHE A 35 -3.35 16.16 3.94
N THR A 36 -2.94 16.76 5.06
CA THR A 36 -3.04 18.21 5.26
C THR A 36 -1.79 18.99 4.89
N ASP A 37 -0.62 18.38 5.02
CA ASP A 37 0.68 19.04 4.90
C ASP A 37 1.23 19.03 3.47
N THR A 38 0.71 18.18 2.59
CA THR A 38 1.14 18.06 1.18
C THR A 38 0.13 18.62 0.18
N ASN A 39 -0.88 19.35 0.66
CA ASN A 39 -1.95 19.89 -0.20
C ASN A 39 -1.39 20.71 -1.37
N SER A 40 -0.46 21.61 -1.08
CA SER A 40 0.09 22.52 -2.09
C SER A 40 0.84 21.76 -3.20
N GLU A 41 1.59 20.72 -2.83
CA GLU A 41 2.30 19.86 -3.78
C GLU A 41 1.32 19.07 -4.64
N ARG A 42 0.28 18.47 -4.03
CA ARG A 42 -0.73 17.67 -4.75
C ARG A 42 -1.54 18.53 -5.72
N ASP A 43 -1.98 19.70 -5.30
CA ASP A 43 -2.71 20.65 -6.14
C ASP A 43 -1.82 21.09 -7.32
N TYR A 44 -0.55 21.41 -7.04
CA TYR A 44 0.41 21.78 -8.09
C TYR A 44 0.63 20.66 -9.10
N LEU A 45 0.74 19.39 -8.67
CA LEU A 45 0.89 18.25 -9.57
C LEU A 45 -0.31 18.09 -10.50
N ILE A 46 -1.52 18.21 -9.96
CA ILE A 46 -2.77 18.11 -10.72
C ILE A 46 -2.84 19.19 -11.81
N GLU A 47 -2.55 20.43 -11.43
CA GLU A 47 -2.66 21.58 -12.32
C GLU A 47 -1.55 21.64 -13.38
N ASN A 48 -0.30 21.35 -12.99
CA ASN A 48 0.88 21.72 -13.79
C ASN A 48 1.68 20.55 -14.34
N ILE A 49 1.63 19.37 -13.70
CA ILE A 49 2.56 18.25 -13.98
C ILE A 49 1.86 17.07 -14.63
N TYR A 50 0.73 16.61 -14.09
CA TYR A 50 0.00 15.46 -14.66
C TYR A 50 -0.44 15.66 -16.11
N PRO A 51 -0.89 16.86 -16.56
CA PRO A 51 -1.19 17.09 -17.97
C PRO A 51 0.03 16.87 -18.88
N LYS A 52 1.22 17.35 -18.46
CA LYS A 52 2.47 17.19 -19.21
C LYS A 52 2.90 15.73 -19.28
N LEU A 53 2.77 14.98 -18.18
CA LEU A 53 3.08 13.55 -18.15
C LEU A 53 2.14 12.73 -19.04
N LYS A 54 0.84 13.06 -19.05
CA LYS A 54 -0.14 12.46 -19.97
C LYS A 54 0.23 12.69 -21.42
N GLU A 55 0.55 13.93 -21.77
CA GLU A 55 0.99 14.29 -23.12
C GLU A 55 2.28 13.54 -23.51
N TYR A 56 3.27 13.53 -22.62
CA TYR A 56 4.54 12.84 -22.84
C TYR A 56 4.37 11.33 -23.08
N CYS A 57 3.60 10.64 -22.23
CA CYS A 57 3.34 9.21 -22.36
C CYS A 57 2.61 8.88 -23.67
N ARG A 58 1.63 9.71 -24.03
CA ARG A 58 0.83 9.52 -25.25
C ARG A 58 1.63 9.75 -26.52
N ILE A 59 2.38 10.85 -26.60
CA ILE A 59 3.12 11.24 -27.82
C ILE A 59 4.30 10.31 -28.08
N ASN A 60 5.08 9.97 -27.04
CA ASN A 60 6.32 9.22 -27.24
C ASN A 60 6.11 7.71 -27.29
N TYR A 61 5.07 7.19 -26.62
CA TYR A 61 4.94 5.76 -26.35
C TYR A 61 3.55 5.16 -26.53
N ASP A 62 2.53 5.96 -26.90
CA ASP A 62 1.12 5.52 -26.97
C ASP A 62 0.64 4.86 -25.66
N LEU A 63 1.09 5.42 -24.52
CA LEU A 63 0.73 4.97 -23.19
C LEU A 63 -0.25 5.94 -22.53
N ASP A 64 -1.20 5.39 -21.78
CA ASP A 64 -2.02 6.17 -20.86
C ASP A 64 -1.23 6.50 -19.57
N PHE A 65 -1.47 7.67 -19.00
CA PHE A 65 -0.92 8.06 -17.70
C PHE A 65 -2.04 8.33 -16.70
N GLN A 66 -1.98 7.62 -15.58
CA GLN A 66 -2.99 7.65 -14.52
C GLN A 66 -2.33 7.80 -13.15
N THR A 67 -2.86 8.70 -12.34
CA THR A 67 -2.44 8.86 -10.95
C THR A 67 -3.59 8.52 -10.04
N VAL A 68 -3.27 7.83 -8.95
CA VAL A 68 -4.22 7.41 -7.94
C VAL A 68 -3.87 8.10 -6.64
N ASP A 69 -4.67 9.12 -6.30
CA ASP A 69 -4.61 9.81 -5.03
C ASP A 69 -5.90 9.50 -4.25
N MET A 70 -5.79 8.57 -3.28
CA MET A 70 -6.92 8.18 -2.44
C MET A 70 -7.32 9.27 -1.44
N ARG A 71 -6.71 10.45 -1.44
CA ARG A 71 -7.18 11.57 -0.61
C ARG A 71 -8.45 12.22 -1.18
N TRP A 72 -8.78 11.94 -2.43
CA TRP A 72 -10.02 12.34 -3.08
C TRP A 72 -10.85 11.09 -3.39
N GLY A 73 -12.17 11.16 -3.17
CA GLY A 73 -13.09 10.11 -3.63
C GLY A 73 -13.12 8.82 -2.80
N ILE A 74 -12.61 8.80 -1.56
CA ILE A 74 -12.91 7.69 -0.63
C ILE A 74 -14.41 7.73 -0.28
N PRO A 75 -15.16 6.62 -0.51
CA PRO A 75 -16.56 6.54 -0.11
C PRO A 75 -16.73 6.72 1.40
N SER A 76 -17.80 7.38 1.83
CA SER A 76 -18.13 7.56 3.26
C SER A 76 -18.14 6.25 4.03
N ASP A 77 -18.59 5.18 3.39
CA ASP A 77 -18.70 3.85 3.98
C ASP A 77 -17.32 3.28 4.33
N ALA A 78 -16.29 3.55 3.52
CA ALA A 78 -14.94 3.12 3.83
C ALA A 78 -14.41 3.76 5.13
N TYR A 79 -14.88 4.97 5.48
CA TYR A 79 -14.58 5.58 6.76
C TYR A 79 -15.39 4.93 7.89
N GLU A 80 -16.70 4.72 7.70
CA GLU A 80 -17.58 4.08 8.68
C GLU A 80 -17.10 2.68 9.09
N TYR A 81 -16.63 1.89 8.12
CA TYR A 81 -16.19 0.51 8.30
C TYR A 81 -14.67 0.37 8.47
N HIS A 82 -13.94 1.47 8.67
CA HIS A 82 -12.48 1.49 8.86
C HIS A 82 -11.68 0.85 7.69
N GLY A 83 -12.25 0.84 6.49
CA GLY A 83 -11.72 0.20 5.29
C GLY A 83 -10.75 1.05 4.47
N THR A 84 -10.54 2.32 4.82
CA THR A 84 -9.66 3.23 4.05
C THR A 84 -8.26 2.68 3.82
N THR A 85 -7.62 2.11 4.85
CA THR A 85 -6.27 1.54 4.71
C THR A 85 -6.28 0.35 3.75
N GLU A 86 -7.25 -0.57 3.87
CA GLU A 86 -7.34 -1.74 2.99
C GLU A 86 -7.53 -1.33 1.52
N LEU A 87 -8.34 -0.30 1.26
CA LEU A 87 -8.51 0.26 -0.08
C LEU A 87 -7.19 0.83 -0.63
N CYS A 88 -6.44 1.60 0.17
CA CYS A 88 -5.12 2.10 -0.25
C CYS A 88 -4.17 0.96 -0.62
N LEU A 89 -4.05 -0.07 0.23
CA LEU A 89 -3.13 -1.19 -0.01
C LEU A 89 -3.53 -2.01 -1.24
N LYS A 90 -4.84 -2.24 -1.44
CA LYS A 90 -5.36 -2.90 -2.64
C LYS A 90 -5.02 -2.10 -3.90
N GLU A 91 -5.15 -0.78 -3.84
CA GLU A 91 -4.87 0.08 -4.98
C GLU A 91 -3.38 0.17 -5.31
N ILE A 92 -2.49 0.15 -4.30
CA ILE A 92 -1.05 -0.03 -4.51
C ILE A 92 -0.76 -1.34 -5.24
N SER A 93 -1.40 -2.44 -4.82
CA SER A 93 -1.26 -3.74 -5.51
C SER A 93 -1.73 -3.67 -6.96
N ASN A 94 -2.84 -2.98 -7.23
CA ASN A 94 -3.34 -2.77 -8.59
C ASN A 94 -2.31 -2.00 -9.43
N CYS A 95 -1.78 -0.88 -8.94
CA CYS A 95 -0.75 -0.10 -9.63
C CYS A 95 0.48 -0.95 -9.96
N LYS A 96 0.97 -1.77 -9.02
CA LYS A 96 2.08 -2.71 -9.28
C LYS A 96 1.75 -3.70 -10.40
N SER A 97 0.54 -4.26 -10.39
CA SER A 97 0.13 -5.24 -11.39
C SER A 97 -0.04 -4.66 -12.79
N CYS A 98 -0.54 -3.43 -12.94
CA CYS A 98 -0.94 -2.91 -14.25
C CYS A 98 0.00 -1.84 -14.83
N SER A 99 0.82 -1.18 -14.01
CA SER A 99 1.70 -0.09 -14.47
C SER A 99 2.92 -0.62 -15.24
N ILE A 100 3.27 0.07 -16.32
CA ILE A 100 4.59 0.01 -16.95
C ILE A 100 5.49 1.09 -16.31
N GLY A 101 6.61 0.68 -15.73
CA GLY A 101 7.52 1.57 -15.01
C GLY A 101 6.98 2.03 -13.66
N PRO A 102 7.08 3.33 -13.33
CA PRO A 102 6.78 3.80 -11.99
C PRO A 102 5.35 3.44 -11.59
N ASN A 103 5.19 2.93 -10.38
CA ASN A 103 3.89 2.53 -9.83
C ASN A 103 3.62 3.09 -8.44
N PHE A 104 4.63 3.66 -7.78
CA PHE A 104 4.51 4.20 -6.44
C PHE A 104 5.33 5.47 -6.28
N VAL A 105 4.72 6.51 -5.73
CA VAL A 105 5.43 7.74 -5.33
C VAL A 105 5.00 8.11 -3.93
N THR A 106 5.94 8.47 -3.07
CA THR A 106 5.62 8.99 -1.74
C THR A 106 6.08 10.44 -1.56
N LEU A 107 5.20 11.28 -1.01
CA LEU A 107 5.50 12.64 -0.56
C LEU A 107 5.54 12.65 0.97
N ILE A 108 6.65 13.07 1.56
CA ILE A 108 6.87 13.06 3.00
C ILE A 108 7.20 14.48 3.49
N GLY A 109 6.38 15.00 4.39
CA GLY A 109 6.57 16.29 5.07
C GLY A 109 7.05 16.14 6.52
N GLN A 110 6.51 16.97 7.42
CA GLN A 110 6.80 16.99 8.88
C GLN A 110 5.78 16.15 9.66
N LYS A 111 4.88 15.46 8.95
CA LYS A 111 3.79 14.70 9.52
C LYS A 111 3.99 13.22 9.26
N TYR A 112 4.03 12.44 10.32
CA TYR A 112 3.97 10.97 10.28
C TYR A 112 2.56 10.49 9.94
N GLY A 113 1.55 11.24 10.38
CA GLY A 113 0.17 11.07 9.96
C GLY A 113 -0.67 10.15 10.84
N LEU A 114 -1.85 9.81 10.32
CA LEU A 114 -2.83 9.03 11.07
C LEU A 114 -2.32 7.61 11.32
N ARG A 115 -2.30 7.23 12.59
CA ARG A 115 -2.03 5.88 13.08
C ARG A 115 -3.38 5.24 13.40
N PRO A 116 -3.94 4.42 12.48
CA PRO A 116 -5.33 3.98 12.55
C PRO A 116 -5.51 2.95 13.66
N LEU A 117 -6.74 2.84 14.17
CA LEU A 117 -7.09 1.75 15.05
C LEU A 117 -6.97 0.42 14.29
N PRO A 118 -6.43 -0.65 14.91
CA PRO A 118 -6.40 -1.95 14.28
C PRO A 118 -7.82 -2.48 14.11
N THR A 119 -8.22 -2.80 12.89
CA THR A 119 -9.57 -3.31 12.59
C THR A 119 -9.81 -4.72 13.09
N LYS A 120 -8.72 -5.49 13.25
CA LYS A 120 -8.71 -6.85 13.78
C LYS A 120 -7.53 -7.02 14.72
N ILE A 121 -7.76 -7.62 15.88
CA ILE A 121 -6.74 -8.00 16.86
C ILE A 121 -7.00 -9.44 17.26
N TYR A 122 -5.99 -10.30 17.35
CA TYR A 122 -6.21 -11.67 17.85
C TYR A 122 -6.82 -11.62 19.26
N SER A 123 -7.78 -12.49 19.55
CA SER A 123 -8.49 -12.44 20.84
C SER A 123 -7.53 -12.55 22.02
N THR A 124 -6.56 -13.46 21.93
CA THR A 124 -5.50 -13.64 22.94
C THR A 124 -4.66 -12.39 23.14
N GLU A 125 -4.32 -11.68 22.06
CA GLU A 125 -3.55 -10.43 22.09
C GLU A 125 -4.39 -9.27 22.67
N PHE A 126 -5.68 -9.22 22.33
CA PHE A 126 -6.61 -8.23 22.85
C PHE A 126 -6.79 -8.36 24.37
N ASP A 127 -7.02 -9.59 24.84
CA ASP A 127 -7.17 -9.87 26.27
C ASP A 127 -5.88 -9.59 27.03
N LEU A 128 -4.73 -9.93 26.43
CA LEU A 128 -3.42 -9.58 26.96
C LEU A 128 -3.26 -8.07 27.11
N ILE A 129 -3.50 -7.29 26.06
CA ILE A 129 -3.40 -5.82 26.09
C ILE A 129 -4.36 -5.24 27.13
N ARG A 130 -5.60 -5.72 27.18
CA ARG A 130 -6.61 -5.32 28.16
C ARG A 130 -6.14 -5.56 29.59
N SER A 131 -5.48 -6.70 29.85
CA SER A 131 -4.96 -7.04 31.18
C SER A 131 -3.78 -6.16 31.64
N GLN A 132 -3.18 -5.38 30.74
CA GLN A 132 -2.09 -4.46 31.07
C GLN A 132 -2.55 -3.04 31.43
N LEU A 133 -3.86 -2.76 31.38
CA LEU A 133 -4.43 -1.45 31.70
C LEU A 133 -4.80 -1.40 33.18
N ASP A 134 -4.50 -0.27 33.84
CA ASP A 134 -4.90 -0.09 35.24
C ASP A 134 -6.40 0.23 35.33
N PRO A 135 -7.09 -0.14 36.43
CA PRO A 135 -8.49 0.23 36.64
C PRO A 135 -8.76 1.74 36.58
N ASP A 136 -7.78 2.56 36.96
CA ASP A 136 -7.85 4.03 36.95
C ASP A 136 -7.68 4.63 35.54
N GLU A 137 -7.32 3.82 34.54
CA GLU A 137 -7.30 4.28 33.16
C GLU A 137 -8.72 4.46 32.66
N ASN A 138 -9.28 5.65 32.91
CA ASN A 138 -10.65 6.00 32.59
C ASN A 138 -11.02 5.56 31.15
N LEU A 139 -11.75 4.44 31.06
CA LEU A 139 -12.30 3.88 29.83
C LEU A 139 -13.64 4.54 29.45
N ILE A 140 -14.12 5.46 30.30
CA ILE A 140 -15.36 6.18 30.10
C ILE A 140 -15.07 7.44 29.29
N ILE A 141 -15.87 7.69 28.26
CA ILE A 141 -15.94 9.00 27.62
C ILE A 141 -17.35 9.52 27.79
N LEU A 142 -17.44 10.71 28.37
CA LEU A 142 -18.64 11.52 28.39
C LEU A 142 -18.44 12.72 27.46
N PHE A 143 -19.42 12.97 26.60
CA PHE A 143 -19.43 14.13 25.74
C PHE A 143 -20.83 14.71 25.61
N SER A 144 -20.99 15.92 26.13
CA SER A 144 -22.23 16.69 26.05
C SER A 144 -21.93 17.99 25.30
N PRO A 145 -22.09 18.01 23.96
CA PRO A 145 -21.76 19.20 23.17
C PRO A 145 -22.70 20.38 23.47
N GLU A 146 -23.97 20.10 23.73
CA GLU A 146 -25.00 21.10 24.04
C GLU A 146 -26.13 20.49 24.90
N PRO A 147 -26.96 21.31 25.57
CA PRO A 147 -28.06 20.80 26.39
C PRO A 147 -29.02 19.90 25.60
N GLY A 148 -29.32 18.71 26.14
CA GLY A 148 -30.18 17.72 25.48
C GLY A 148 -29.42 16.70 24.63
N PHE A 149 -28.11 16.85 24.43
CA PHE A 149 -27.27 15.85 23.78
C PHE A 149 -26.21 15.34 24.75
N GLU A 150 -26.25 14.04 25.02
CA GLU A 150 -25.29 13.35 25.86
C GLU A 150 -24.85 12.05 25.18
N TYR A 151 -23.54 11.92 24.98
CA TYR A 151 -22.92 10.72 24.48
C TYR A 151 -22.06 10.12 25.59
N LYS A 152 -22.25 8.83 25.86
CA LYS A 152 -21.53 8.11 26.90
C LYS A 152 -21.08 6.76 26.38
N ILE A 153 -19.82 6.44 26.62
CA ILE A 153 -19.25 5.10 26.48
C ILE A 153 -18.66 4.74 27.82
N ASP A 154 -19.09 3.62 28.41
CA ASP A 154 -18.63 3.19 29.73
C ASP A 154 -17.32 2.38 29.66
N ASN A 155 -17.14 1.58 28.61
CA ASN A 155 -15.90 0.85 28.38
C ASN A 155 -15.54 0.84 26.90
N LEU A 156 -14.60 1.71 26.52
CA LEU A 156 -14.11 1.85 25.15
C LEU A 156 -13.70 0.53 24.49
N LEU A 157 -13.09 -0.41 25.21
CA LEU A 157 -12.61 -1.65 24.60
C LEU A 157 -13.78 -2.56 24.22
N THR A 158 -14.70 -2.79 25.14
CA THR A 158 -15.83 -3.72 24.91
C THR A 158 -16.93 -3.13 24.05
N GLU A 159 -17.09 -1.80 24.04
CA GLU A 159 -18.07 -1.11 23.20
C GLU A 159 -17.55 -0.90 21.77
N CYS A 160 -16.23 -0.77 21.57
CA CYS A 160 -15.67 -0.60 20.22
C CYS A 160 -15.28 -1.92 19.56
N TYR A 161 -14.89 -2.95 20.32
CA TYR A 161 -14.46 -4.24 19.77
C TYR A 161 -15.40 -5.39 20.15
N ARG A 162 -15.68 -6.26 19.19
CA ARG A 162 -16.47 -7.49 19.39
C ARG A 162 -15.72 -8.72 18.92
N ILE A 163 -15.82 -9.80 19.69
CA ILE A 163 -15.23 -11.09 19.31
C ILE A 163 -15.95 -11.69 18.09
N ASP A 164 -15.13 -12.12 17.14
CA ASP A 164 -15.50 -12.92 15.98
C ASP A 164 -14.77 -14.26 16.07
N THR A 165 -15.53 -15.32 16.26
CA THR A 165 -15.05 -16.70 16.40
C THR A 165 -14.98 -17.44 15.07
N ASN A 166 -15.35 -16.82 13.95
CA ASN A 166 -15.29 -17.47 12.64
C ASN A 166 -13.84 -17.71 12.17
N PRO A 167 -12.89 -16.76 12.33
CA PRO A 167 -11.48 -17.00 12.05
C PRO A 167 -10.87 -17.92 13.11
N ILE A 168 -9.97 -18.80 12.69
CA ILE A 168 -9.17 -19.65 13.59
C ILE A 168 -7.69 -19.24 13.44
N PRO A 169 -7.05 -18.64 14.46
CA PRO A 169 -7.59 -18.30 15.79
C PRO A 169 -8.55 -17.09 15.75
N SER A 170 -9.41 -16.98 16.76
CA SER A 170 -10.45 -15.94 16.87
C SER A 170 -9.85 -14.53 16.97
N VAL A 171 -10.64 -13.53 16.58
CA VAL A 171 -10.23 -12.13 16.55
C VAL A 171 -11.28 -11.23 17.18
N ASN A 172 -10.84 -10.15 17.82
CA ASN A 172 -11.69 -9.01 18.16
C ASN A 172 -11.69 -8.01 17.00
N ARG A 173 -12.88 -7.68 16.51
CA ARG A 173 -13.09 -6.75 15.38
C ARG A 173 -13.59 -5.41 15.87
N LEU A 174 -13.01 -4.34 15.32
CA LEU A 174 -13.50 -2.99 15.52
C LEU A 174 -14.86 -2.85 14.84
N LEU A 175 -15.85 -2.40 15.60
CA LEU A 175 -17.21 -2.20 15.11
C LEU A 175 -17.30 -0.98 14.18
N PRO A 176 -18.26 -0.97 13.23
CA PRO A 176 -18.56 0.21 12.43
C PRO A 176 -18.91 1.40 13.32
N ILE A 177 -18.56 2.61 12.88
CA ILE A 177 -18.76 3.83 13.71
C ILE A 177 -20.25 4.01 14.05
N SER A 178 -21.16 3.70 13.13
CA SER A 178 -22.62 3.74 13.34
C SER A 178 -23.14 2.78 14.40
N LYS A 179 -22.40 1.70 14.71
CA LYS A 179 -22.72 0.77 15.81
C LYS A 179 -22.22 1.26 17.16
N ILE A 180 -21.16 2.05 17.17
CA ILE A 180 -20.58 2.67 18.38
C ILE A 180 -21.33 3.96 18.72
N ILE A 181 -21.74 4.73 17.70
CA ILE A 181 -22.40 6.02 17.82
C ILE A 181 -23.72 5.95 17.01
N PRO A 182 -24.88 5.79 17.66
CA PRO A 182 -26.15 5.55 16.96
C PRO A 182 -26.53 6.59 15.91
N ASN A 183 -26.19 7.87 16.12
CA ASN A 183 -26.56 8.98 15.26
C ASN A 183 -25.51 9.34 14.19
N TYR A 184 -24.48 8.49 14.01
CA TYR A 184 -23.38 8.79 13.09
C TYR A 184 -23.83 8.94 11.63
N SER A 185 -24.77 8.10 11.20
CA SER A 185 -25.33 8.10 9.84
C SER A 185 -26.62 8.94 9.73
N SER A 186 -26.87 9.83 10.69
CA SER A 186 -28.02 10.75 10.64
C SER A 186 -27.89 11.73 9.46
N HIS A 187 -29.04 12.10 8.89
CA HIS A 187 -29.12 13.13 7.84
C HIS A 187 -29.17 14.55 8.42
N ASP A 188 -29.33 14.68 9.73
CA ASP A 188 -29.26 15.98 10.42
C ASP A 188 -27.79 16.45 10.51
N PRO A 189 -27.44 17.60 9.90
CA PRO A 189 -26.08 18.13 9.91
C PRO A 189 -25.51 18.32 11.31
N LYS A 190 -26.32 18.73 12.30
CA LYS A 190 -25.84 18.97 13.67
C LYS A 190 -25.49 17.67 14.37
N LEU A 191 -26.37 16.67 14.28
CA LEU A 191 -26.12 15.35 14.83
C LEU A 191 -24.89 14.69 14.19
N GLN A 192 -24.70 14.89 12.89
CA GLN A 192 -23.53 14.38 12.19
C GLN A 192 -22.24 15.06 12.68
N GLU A 193 -22.24 16.39 12.83
CA GLU A 193 -21.09 17.13 13.37
C GLU A 193 -20.73 16.67 14.79
N HIS A 194 -21.72 16.60 15.68
CA HIS A 194 -21.52 16.11 17.05
C HIS A 194 -20.98 14.67 17.07
N SER A 195 -21.53 13.78 16.24
CA SER A 195 -21.09 12.39 16.16
C SER A 195 -19.65 12.28 15.63
N ARG A 196 -19.25 13.11 14.67
CA ARG A 196 -17.86 13.16 14.16
C ARG A 196 -16.87 13.64 15.22
N ILE A 197 -17.22 14.69 15.96
CA ILE A 197 -16.39 15.19 17.07
C ILE A 197 -16.28 14.11 18.17
N PHE A 198 -17.38 13.43 18.48
CA PHE A 198 -17.37 12.36 19.45
C PHE A 198 -16.50 11.18 19.00
N TRP A 199 -16.60 10.78 17.74
CA TRP A 199 -15.75 9.74 17.16
C TRP A 199 -14.26 10.11 17.22
N ASP A 200 -13.88 11.34 16.90
CA ASP A 200 -12.48 11.78 17.01
C ASP A 200 -11.96 11.67 18.45
N LYS A 201 -12.80 11.98 19.45
CA LYS A 201 -12.47 11.78 20.88
C LYS A 201 -12.29 10.30 21.23
N ILE A 202 -13.22 9.45 20.80
CA ILE A 202 -13.15 7.98 20.98
C ILE A 202 -11.87 7.44 20.35
N GLN A 203 -11.63 7.76 19.08
CA GLN A 203 -10.49 7.28 18.32
C GLN A 203 -9.16 7.65 18.98
N LYS A 204 -9.02 8.91 19.43
CA LYS A 204 -7.83 9.37 20.15
C LYS A 204 -7.60 8.62 21.45
N LYS A 205 -8.64 8.49 22.29
CA LYS A 205 -8.53 7.85 23.60
C LYS A 205 -8.30 6.34 23.46
N LEU A 206 -9.08 5.66 22.60
CA LEU A 206 -8.94 4.23 22.33
C LEU A 206 -7.56 3.91 21.75
N SER A 207 -7.06 4.75 20.83
CA SER A 207 -5.72 4.57 20.30
C SER A 207 -4.63 4.73 21.36
N TRP A 208 -4.78 5.69 22.28
CA TRP A 208 -3.86 5.86 23.41
C TRP A 208 -3.89 4.64 24.33
N ILE A 209 -5.07 4.13 24.68
CA ILE A 209 -5.24 2.94 25.52
C ILE A 209 -4.55 1.72 24.90
N LEU A 210 -4.83 1.44 23.62
CA LEU A 210 -4.26 0.28 22.94
C LEU A 210 -2.72 0.36 22.84
N ARG A 211 -2.18 1.54 22.53
CA ARG A 211 -0.72 1.77 22.48
C ARG A 211 -0.08 1.58 23.84
N LYS A 212 -0.68 2.13 24.89
CA LYS A 212 -0.18 2.02 26.26
C LYS A 212 -0.18 0.57 26.74
N GLY A 213 -1.28 -0.16 26.51
CA GLY A 213 -1.35 -1.58 26.86
C GLY A 213 -0.35 -2.43 26.06
N ALA A 214 -0.13 -2.11 24.78
CA ALA A 214 0.89 -2.77 23.95
C ALA A 214 2.32 -2.47 24.43
N ASP A 215 2.65 -1.23 24.79
CA ASP A 215 3.95 -0.87 25.35
C ASP A 215 4.22 -1.62 26.66
N ARG A 216 3.26 -1.63 27.59
CA ARG A 216 3.38 -2.38 28.85
C ARG A 216 3.53 -3.88 28.64
N ALA A 217 2.80 -4.45 27.69
CA ALA A 217 2.93 -5.85 27.33
C ALA A 217 4.33 -6.15 26.76
N PHE A 218 4.88 -5.23 25.95
CA PHE A 218 6.23 -5.35 25.41
C PHE A 218 7.31 -5.22 26.48
N GLU A 219 7.21 -4.24 27.38
CA GLU A 219 8.13 -4.05 28.52
C GLU A 219 8.21 -5.27 29.43
N LYS A 220 7.10 -6.02 29.55
CA LYS A 220 7.02 -7.28 30.30
C LYS A 220 7.38 -8.51 29.47
N ASN A 221 7.85 -8.35 28.23
CA ASN A 221 8.18 -9.42 27.28
C ASN A 221 7.01 -10.38 26.96
N LEU A 222 5.77 -9.89 27.05
CA LEU A 222 4.56 -10.68 26.75
C LEU A 222 4.21 -10.65 25.25
N ILE A 223 4.66 -9.62 24.53
CA ILE A 223 4.55 -9.53 23.07
C ILE A 223 5.90 -9.15 22.47
N GLU A 224 6.11 -9.59 21.23
CA GLU A 224 7.27 -9.19 20.44
C GLU A 224 7.16 -7.73 19.97
N LYS A 225 8.32 -7.12 19.69
CA LYS A 225 8.42 -5.75 19.17
C LYS A 225 7.57 -5.55 17.91
N VAL A 226 7.56 -6.53 17.00
CA VAL A 226 6.77 -6.45 15.76
C VAL A 226 5.27 -6.33 16.06
N LYS A 227 4.76 -7.08 17.05
CA LYS A 227 3.35 -7.00 17.45
C LYS A 227 3.02 -5.66 18.09
N ARG A 228 3.90 -5.15 18.96
CA ARG A 228 3.78 -3.82 19.58
C ARG A 228 3.72 -2.74 18.51
N ASP A 229 4.67 -2.74 17.59
CA ASP A 229 4.85 -1.65 16.62
C ASP A 229 3.61 -1.48 15.72
N ARG A 230 2.80 -2.53 15.48
CA ARG A 230 1.54 -2.45 14.71
C ARG A 230 0.54 -1.41 15.21
N TYR A 231 0.58 -1.06 16.50
CA TYR A 231 -0.30 -0.05 17.11
C TYR A 231 0.19 1.40 16.90
N PHE A 232 1.41 1.55 16.40
CA PHE A 232 2.10 2.83 16.24
C PHE A 232 2.31 3.19 14.78
N VAL A 233 2.22 2.24 13.85
CA VAL A 233 2.46 2.47 12.41
C VAL A 233 1.36 3.34 11.79
N SER A 234 1.74 4.39 11.05
CA SER A 234 0.80 5.25 10.32
C SER A 234 0.29 4.61 9.02
N ILE A 235 -0.82 5.13 8.48
CA ILE A 235 -1.32 4.72 7.16
C ILE A 235 -0.24 4.92 6.09
N THR A 236 0.42 6.08 6.10
CA THR A 236 1.48 6.42 5.15
C THR A 236 2.66 5.46 5.26
N GLU A 237 3.06 5.05 6.47
CA GLU A 237 4.09 4.02 6.61
C GLU A 237 3.63 2.66 6.07
N LYS A 238 2.36 2.26 6.24
CA LYS A 238 1.83 1.01 5.63
C LYS A 238 1.87 1.09 4.10
N GLU A 239 1.49 2.23 3.54
CA GLU A 239 1.57 2.48 2.10
C GLU A 239 3.01 2.39 1.59
N ILE A 240 3.97 3.00 2.29
CA ILE A 240 5.40 2.93 1.96
C ILE A 240 5.95 1.52 2.15
N PHE A 241 5.48 0.77 3.15
CA PHE A 241 5.88 -0.62 3.34
C PHE A 241 5.49 -1.46 2.12
N GLU A 242 4.25 -1.33 1.66
CA GLU A 242 3.82 -2.00 0.43
C GLU A 242 4.55 -1.44 -0.80
N GLY A 243 4.64 -0.13 -0.98
CA GLY A 243 5.20 0.49 -2.18
C GLY A 243 6.71 0.35 -2.35
N ILE A 244 7.47 0.28 -1.25
CA ILE A 244 8.93 0.36 -1.25
C ILE A 244 9.57 -0.77 -0.44
N LEU A 245 9.21 -0.92 0.85
CA LEU A 245 10.02 -1.73 1.78
C LEU A 245 9.88 -3.24 1.56
N SER A 246 8.71 -3.70 1.15
CA SER A 246 8.39 -5.11 0.83
C SER A 246 8.79 -5.51 -0.59
N VAL A 247 9.14 -4.55 -1.45
CA VAL A 247 9.51 -4.80 -2.84
C VAL A 247 10.98 -5.17 -2.93
N GLU A 248 11.31 -6.20 -3.71
CA GLU A 248 12.70 -6.66 -3.89
C GLU A 248 13.57 -5.59 -4.55
N ASN A 249 13.10 -5.03 -5.68
CA ASN A 249 13.76 -3.95 -6.39
C ASN A 249 12.83 -2.73 -6.56
N PRO A 250 12.74 -1.84 -5.56
CA PRO A 250 11.88 -0.66 -5.65
C PRO A 250 12.46 0.44 -6.57
N ASN A 251 13.75 0.40 -6.91
CA ASN A 251 14.41 1.50 -7.64
C ASN A 251 13.95 1.68 -9.09
N SER A 252 13.41 0.65 -9.72
CA SER A 252 12.83 0.78 -11.06
C SER A 252 11.41 1.36 -11.05
N ASN A 253 10.74 1.38 -9.90
CA ASN A 253 9.29 1.58 -9.84
C ASN A 253 8.82 2.63 -8.83
N ALA A 254 9.69 3.06 -7.91
CA ALA A 254 9.32 3.93 -6.80
C ALA A 254 10.19 5.18 -6.68
N LEU A 255 9.56 6.30 -6.28
CA LEU A 255 10.22 7.57 -5.97
C LEU A 255 9.77 8.10 -4.60
N CYS A 256 10.65 8.86 -3.95
CA CYS A 256 10.38 9.52 -2.69
C CYS A 256 10.75 11.00 -2.77
N PHE A 257 9.80 11.88 -2.44
CA PHE A 257 10.00 13.31 -2.35
C PHE A 257 9.83 13.74 -0.89
N ILE A 258 10.85 14.38 -0.33
CA ILE A 258 10.89 14.77 1.09
C ILE A 258 10.97 16.29 1.17
N ARG A 259 9.97 16.92 1.79
CA ARG A 259 10.03 18.34 2.15
C ARG A 259 10.39 18.47 3.62
N ASN A 260 11.44 19.24 3.91
CA ASN A 260 11.85 19.62 5.25
C ASN A 260 11.47 21.09 5.52
N ILE A 261 10.67 21.37 6.56
CA ILE A 261 10.40 22.74 7.02
C ILE A 261 11.36 23.06 8.17
N GLU A 262 12.28 23.97 7.94
CA GLU A 262 13.17 24.52 8.95
C GLU A 262 12.38 25.39 9.95
N ASN A 263 12.79 25.33 11.22
CA ASN A 263 12.29 26.16 12.33
C ASN A 263 10.80 26.01 12.65
N ILE A 264 10.13 24.97 12.15
CA ILE A 264 8.71 24.73 12.44
C ILE A 264 8.44 24.51 13.94
N GLU A 265 9.35 23.85 14.65
CA GLU A 265 9.27 23.58 16.09
C GLU A 265 9.45 24.84 16.95
N GLU A 266 10.01 25.91 16.40
CA GLU A 266 10.16 27.20 17.08
C GLU A 266 8.87 28.03 17.03
N ASN A 267 7.91 27.63 16.18
CA ASN A 267 6.69 28.39 15.86
C ASN A 267 5.41 27.72 16.37
N LEU A 268 5.48 26.91 17.44
CA LEU A 268 4.34 26.13 17.98
C LEU A 268 3.15 26.98 18.48
N ILE A 269 3.33 28.29 18.63
CA ILE A 269 2.25 29.24 18.98
C ILE A 269 1.26 29.37 17.82
N ASP A 270 1.69 29.10 16.59
CA ASP A 270 0.83 29.23 15.42
C ASP A 270 -0.21 28.08 15.34
N SER A 271 -1.47 28.49 15.27
CA SER A 271 -2.64 27.62 15.11
C SER A 271 -2.62 26.73 13.86
N THR A 272 -1.81 27.05 12.84
CA THR A 272 -1.73 26.28 11.60
C THR A 272 -0.74 25.11 11.65
N ILE A 273 0.17 25.08 12.62
CA ILE A 273 1.17 24.00 12.80
C ILE A 273 0.59 22.58 12.79
N PRO A 274 -0.58 22.28 13.43
CA PRO A 274 -1.17 20.94 13.39
C PRO A 274 -1.50 20.44 11.97
N ARG A 275 -1.57 21.34 10.97
CA ARG A 275 -1.72 20.97 9.56
C ARG A 275 -0.43 20.36 9.00
N PHE A 276 0.73 20.80 9.46
CA PHE A 276 2.04 20.42 8.94
C PHE A 276 2.78 19.40 9.80
N MET A 277 2.48 19.33 11.10
CA MET A 277 3.19 18.50 12.07
C MET A 277 2.22 17.77 13.01
N ASP A 278 2.61 16.58 13.47
CA ASP A 278 1.90 15.86 14.51
C ASP A 278 2.15 16.51 15.88
N VAL A 279 1.06 16.90 16.54
CA VAL A 279 1.10 17.61 17.82
C VAL A 279 0.11 17.03 18.82
N VAL A 280 0.42 17.17 20.10
CA VAL A 280 -0.44 16.83 21.24
C VAL A 280 -0.80 18.09 22.01
N LYS A 281 -2.03 18.15 22.54
CA LYS A 281 -2.43 19.21 23.47
C LYS A 281 -2.22 18.72 24.90
N LYS A 282 -1.36 19.42 25.65
CA LYS A 282 -1.16 19.20 27.09
C LYS A 282 -1.34 20.53 27.80
N ASP A 283 -2.21 20.57 28.81
CA ASP A 283 -2.48 21.76 29.64
C ASP A 283 -2.83 23.02 28.81
N GLY A 284 -3.58 22.84 27.72
CA GLY A 284 -3.97 23.92 26.81
C GLY A 284 -2.88 24.38 25.84
N GLN A 285 -1.65 23.86 25.95
CA GLN A 285 -0.53 24.17 25.06
C GLN A 285 -0.32 23.08 24.00
N ILE A 286 0.06 23.50 22.80
CA ILE A 286 0.45 22.61 21.71
C ILE A 286 1.91 22.21 21.92
N GLN A 287 2.17 20.91 21.93
CA GLN A 287 3.51 20.35 21.99
C GLN A 287 3.70 19.36 20.84
N VAL A 288 4.94 19.19 20.39
CA VAL A 288 5.28 18.21 19.35
C VAL A 288 5.00 16.79 19.85
N ASP A 289 4.37 15.96 19.02
CA ASP A 289 4.28 14.51 19.27
C ASP A 289 5.64 13.87 18.97
N LYS A 290 6.49 13.79 20.01
CA LYS A 290 7.85 13.27 19.91
C LYS A 290 7.92 11.83 19.40
N ASP A 291 6.93 11.00 19.73
CA ASP A 291 6.89 9.61 19.27
C ASP A 291 6.61 9.55 17.77
N ALA A 292 5.66 10.35 17.28
CA ALA A 292 5.39 10.47 15.86
C ALA A 292 6.60 11.01 15.08
N GLN A 293 7.27 12.04 15.59
CA GLN A 293 8.48 12.59 14.94
C GLN A 293 9.63 11.58 14.91
N LYS A 294 9.84 10.83 15.99
CA LYS A 294 10.85 9.76 16.02
C LYS A 294 10.57 8.68 14.98
N LEU A 295 9.32 8.25 14.85
CA LEU A 295 8.92 7.25 13.85
C LEU A 295 9.08 7.78 12.42
N LEU A 296 8.77 9.06 12.19
CA LEU A 296 8.97 9.72 10.90
C LEU A 296 10.45 9.79 10.51
N GLU A 297 11.34 10.15 11.44
CA GLU A 297 12.78 10.20 11.19
C GLU A 297 13.34 8.80 10.90
N ILE A 298 12.93 7.77 11.64
CA ILE A 298 13.28 6.36 11.34
C ILE A 298 12.78 5.96 9.95
N LEU A 299 11.55 6.35 9.59
CA LEU A 299 10.99 6.03 8.29
C LEU A 299 11.80 6.66 7.14
N LYS A 300 12.14 7.94 7.27
CA LYS A 300 12.91 8.69 6.25
C LYS A 300 14.35 8.21 6.15
N ASN A 301 15.08 8.23 7.27
CA ASN A 301 16.53 8.14 7.26
C ASN A 301 17.04 6.69 7.34
N ASP A 302 16.25 5.78 7.91
CA ASP A 302 16.66 4.39 8.06
C ASP A 302 15.91 3.51 7.05
N LYS A 303 14.58 3.46 7.12
CA LYS A 303 13.78 2.51 6.33
C LYS A 303 13.85 2.79 4.84
N ILE A 304 13.48 4.00 4.40
CA ILE A 304 13.46 4.36 2.98
C ILE A 304 14.88 4.39 2.41
N SER A 305 15.81 5.08 3.06
CA SER A 305 17.21 5.17 2.60
C SER A 305 17.95 3.83 2.56
N SER A 306 17.52 2.81 3.31
CA SER A 306 18.10 1.45 3.21
C SER A 306 17.64 0.66 1.96
N LYS A 307 16.53 1.05 1.34
CA LYS A 307 15.89 0.32 0.24
C LYS A 307 15.90 1.08 -1.08
N LEU A 308 15.76 2.39 -1.02
CA LEU A 308 15.68 3.27 -2.18
C LEU A 308 17.01 4.02 -2.35
N SER A 309 17.54 4.04 -3.57
CA SER A 309 18.78 4.72 -3.91
C SER A 309 18.61 6.24 -3.88
N ASP A 310 19.70 6.96 -3.63
CA ASP A 310 19.70 8.43 -3.60
C ASP A 310 19.18 9.08 -4.89
N LYS A 311 19.30 8.38 -6.04
CA LYS A 311 18.77 8.87 -7.33
C LYS A 311 17.24 8.97 -7.35
N ASN A 312 16.57 8.20 -6.50
CA ASN A 312 15.11 8.15 -6.40
C ASN A 312 14.57 8.91 -5.18
N ILE A 313 15.45 9.58 -4.42
CA ILE A 313 15.10 10.37 -3.24
C ILE A 313 15.39 11.85 -3.53
N CYS A 314 14.36 12.66 -3.66
CA CYS A 314 14.47 14.11 -3.86
C CYS A 314 14.16 14.83 -2.54
N LYS A 315 15.08 15.67 -2.06
CA LYS A 315 14.93 16.41 -0.79
C LYS A 315 14.86 17.91 -1.05
N PHE A 316 13.93 18.59 -0.40
CA PHE A 316 13.73 20.03 -0.49
C PHE A 316 13.69 20.63 0.91
N ASN A 317 14.39 21.75 1.10
CA ASN A 317 14.37 22.50 2.36
C ASN A 317 13.63 23.81 2.15
N VAL A 318 12.67 24.09 3.02
CA VAL A 318 11.89 25.34 3.03
C VAL A 318 11.86 25.91 4.44
N LYS A 319 11.55 27.19 4.59
CA LYS A 319 11.47 27.86 5.89
C LYS A 319 10.04 28.16 6.28
N TRP A 320 9.75 28.08 7.58
CA TRP A 320 8.47 28.54 8.13
C TRP A 320 8.52 30.03 8.46
N LYS A 321 7.56 30.81 7.96
CA LYS A 321 7.45 32.24 8.27
C LYS A 321 6.03 32.77 8.07
N ASN A 322 5.56 33.60 8.99
CA ASN A 322 4.23 34.23 8.92
C ASN A 322 3.09 33.23 8.68
N ASN A 323 3.11 32.13 9.45
CA ASN A 323 2.11 31.07 9.43
C ASN A 323 1.95 30.33 8.08
N LYS A 324 3.03 30.31 7.29
CA LYS A 324 3.09 29.62 6.00
C LYS A 324 4.53 29.24 5.64
N ILE A 325 4.66 28.45 4.59
CA ILE A 325 5.95 28.16 3.95
C ILE A 325 6.41 29.41 3.18
N GLU A 326 7.64 29.87 3.47
CA GLU A 326 8.28 30.98 2.76
C GLU A 326 8.63 30.56 1.33
N ASN A 327 8.41 31.46 0.35
CA ASN A 327 8.71 31.22 -1.07
C ASN A 327 8.05 29.96 -1.67
N LEU A 328 6.83 29.64 -1.21
CA LEU A 328 6.08 28.44 -1.63
C LEU A 328 6.06 28.23 -3.15
N ASN A 329 5.81 29.27 -3.96
CA ASN A 329 5.73 29.12 -5.42
C ASN A 329 7.07 28.66 -6.03
N SER A 330 8.18 29.25 -5.60
CA SER A 330 9.52 28.86 -6.07
C SER A 330 9.82 27.41 -5.68
N TYR A 331 9.44 27.00 -4.47
CA TYR A 331 9.56 25.62 -4.03
C TYR A 331 8.71 24.67 -4.89
N LEU A 332 7.45 25.02 -5.17
CA LEU A 332 6.55 24.18 -5.97
C LEU A 332 7.03 24.04 -7.42
N GLU A 333 7.60 25.09 -8.01
CA GLU A 333 8.22 25.04 -9.34
C GLU A 333 9.41 24.07 -9.38
N GLU A 334 10.31 24.16 -8.39
CA GLU A 334 11.47 23.26 -8.27
C GLU A 334 11.03 21.80 -8.04
N PHE A 335 10.08 21.60 -7.11
CA PHE A 335 9.49 20.31 -6.82
C PHE A 335 8.83 19.71 -8.07
N GLY A 336 7.99 20.48 -8.76
CA GLY A 336 7.28 20.01 -9.94
C GLY A 336 8.21 19.66 -11.11
N LYS A 337 9.27 20.46 -11.31
CA LYS A 337 10.32 20.14 -12.29
C LYS A 337 11.01 18.81 -11.96
N SER A 338 11.46 18.66 -10.72
CA SER A 338 12.11 17.43 -10.24
C SER A 338 11.18 16.22 -10.36
N PHE A 339 9.91 16.37 -9.99
CA PHE A 339 8.90 15.33 -10.11
C PHE A 339 8.74 14.87 -11.56
N TYR A 340 8.57 15.81 -12.49
CA TYR A 340 8.43 15.50 -13.91
C TYR A 340 9.66 14.75 -14.45
N GLU A 341 10.86 15.26 -14.18
CA GLU A 341 12.12 14.67 -14.67
C GLU A 341 12.34 13.24 -14.14
N GLN A 342 12.07 13.00 -12.85
CA GLN A 342 12.25 11.67 -12.27
C GLN A 342 11.22 10.65 -12.79
N ILE A 343 9.97 11.09 -13.00
CA ILE A 343 8.93 10.20 -13.53
C ILE A 343 9.24 9.83 -14.99
N VAL A 344 9.58 10.82 -15.82
CA VAL A 344 9.98 10.57 -17.22
C VAL A 344 11.17 9.62 -17.27
N ARG A 345 12.18 9.82 -16.43
CA ARG A 345 13.34 8.92 -16.34
C ARG A 345 12.93 7.46 -16.09
N LEU A 346 12.09 7.20 -15.09
CA LEU A 346 11.66 5.84 -14.78
C LEU A 346 10.77 5.24 -15.88
N ILE A 347 9.95 6.06 -16.55
CA ILE A 347 9.15 5.60 -17.70
C ILE A 347 10.06 5.17 -18.85
N ASP A 348 11.05 6.00 -19.21
CA ASP A 348 11.99 5.71 -20.29
C ASP A 348 12.80 4.44 -20.00
N GLU A 349 13.34 4.32 -18.78
CA GLU A 349 14.07 3.14 -18.32
C GLU A 349 13.20 1.88 -18.42
N ALA A 350 11.95 1.94 -17.95
CA ALA A 350 11.03 0.80 -17.96
C ALA A 350 10.60 0.38 -19.37
N ILE A 351 10.45 1.33 -20.30
CA ILE A 351 10.10 1.01 -21.69
C ILE A 351 11.24 0.32 -22.41
N VAL A 352 12.48 0.75 -22.15
CA VAL A 352 13.67 0.06 -22.67
C VAL A 352 13.74 -1.36 -22.11
N GLU A 353 13.53 -1.55 -20.82
CA GLU A 353 13.52 -2.86 -20.18
C GLU A 353 12.39 -3.77 -20.72
N SER A 354 11.20 -3.21 -20.92
CA SER A 354 10.05 -3.92 -21.50
C SER A 354 10.35 -4.41 -22.92
N LYS A 355 10.94 -3.56 -23.78
CA LYS A 355 11.35 -3.94 -25.15
C LYS A 355 12.41 -5.05 -25.15
N ILE A 356 13.37 -4.99 -24.23
CA ILE A 356 14.39 -6.03 -24.09
C ILE A 356 13.75 -7.36 -23.66
N THR A 357 12.82 -7.31 -22.71
CA THR A 357 12.08 -8.47 -22.22
C THR A 357 11.25 -9.10 -23.35
N GLU A 358 10.57 -8.28 -24.15
CA GLU A 358 9.81 -8.72 -25.33
C GLU A 358 10.72 -9.42 -26.35
N LEU A 359 11.89 -8.85 -26.66
CA LEU A 359 12.86 -9.46 -27.57
C LEU A 359 13.39 -10.79 -27.06
N ASN A 360 13.68 -10.90 -25.77
CA ASN A 360 14.13 -12.15 -25.14
C ASN A 360 13.03 -13.23 -25.21
N LEU A 361 11.78 -12.86 -24.94
CA LEU A 361 10.63 -13.76 -25.06
C LEU A 361 10.44 -14.23 -26.51
N LYS A 362 10.50 -13.32 -27.49
CA LYS A 362 10.47 -13.68 -28.92
C LYS A 362 11.56 -14.71 -29.27
N GLN A 363 12.78 -14.53 -28.77
CA GLN A 363 13.86 -15.49 -29.00
C GLN A 363 13.59 -16.87 -28.36
N VAL A 364 12.98 -16.90 -27.17
CA VAL A 364 12.56 -18.14 -26.52
C VAL A 364 11.49 -18.85 -27.36
N TYR A 365 10.44 -18.14 -27.76
CA TYR A 365 9.38 -18.70 -28.60
C TYR A 365 9.91 -19.20 -29.95
N LEU A 366 10.88 -18.50 -30.56
CA LEU A 366 11.52 -18.93 -31.80
C LEU A 366 12.27 -20.25 -31.61
N LYS A 367 13.06 -20.37 -30.53
CA LYS A 367 13.82 -21.59 -30.24
C LYS A 367 12.95 -22.79 -29.92
N LEU A 368 11.81 -22.55 -29.27
CA LEU A 368 10.80 -23.58 -28.99
C LEU A 368 9.94 -23.92 -30.22
N GLY A 369 10.10 -23.20 -31.34
CA GLY A 369 9.38 -23.44 -32.59
C GLY A 369 7.94 -22.92 -32.60
N PHE A 370 7.53 -22.14 -31.59
CA PHE A 370 6.20 -21.52 -31.54
C PHE A 370 6.04 -20.40 -32.56
N ILE A 371 7.13 -19.74 -32.94
CA ILE A 371 7.15 -18.69 -33.97
C ILE A 371 8.21 -19.01 -35.02
N LYS A 372 7.97 -18.59 -36.27
CA LYS A 372 8.89 -18.83 -37.40
C LYS A 372 9.87 -17.68 -37.64
N SER A 373 9.58 -16.49 -37.10
CA SER A 373 10.42 -15.31 -37.18
C SER A 373 10.23 -14.44 -35.93
N ILE A 374 11.14 -13.49 -35.70
CA ILE A 374 11.09 -12.55 -34.56
C ILE A 374 10.10 -11.41 -34.82
N ASP A 375 9.80 -11.12 -36.09
CA ASP A 375 8.90 -10.02 -36.49
C ASP A 375 7.41 -10.31 -36.28
N VAL A 376 7.08 -11.33 -35.48
CA VAL A 376 5.71 -11.69 -35.19
C VAL A 376 5.17 -10.80 -34.07
N ASP A 377 3.93 -10.35 -34.26
CA ASP A 377 3.16 -9.65 -33.25
C ASP A 377 2.88 -10.56 -32.05
N MET A 378 3.53 -10.28 -30.93
CA MET A 378 3.39 -11.06 -29.69
C MET A 378 1.97 -11.08 -29.17
N ASN A 379 1.15 -10.08 -29.49
CA ASN A 379 -0.25 -10.06 -29.07
C ASN A 379 -1.04 -11.25 -29.62
N LYS A 380 -0.71 -11.70 -30.85
CA LYS A 380 -1.38 -12.87 -31.45
C LYS A 380 -0.86 -14.19 -30.92
N ILE A 381 0.40 -14.22 -30.49
CA ILE A 381 1.06 -15.42 -29.97
C ILE A 381 0.63 -15.70 -28.53
N ASP A 382 0.57 -14.67 -27.69
CA ASP A 382 0.18 -14.81 -26.28
C ASP A 382 -1.23 -15.40 -26.13
N ASP A 383 -2.18 -15.00 -26.98
CA ASP A 383 -3.55 -15.54 -26.95
C ASP A 383 -3.58 -17.01 -27.41
N GLN A 384 -2.81 -17.36 -28.45
CA GLN A 384 -2.67 -18.75 -28.91
C GLN A 384 -1.95 -19.62 -27.89
N ALA A 385 -0.89 -19.11 -27.27
CA ALA A 385 -0.13 -19.81 -26.23
C ALA A 385 -0.98 -19.99 -24.96
N LYS A 386 -1.75 -18.98 -24.54
CA LYS A 386 -2.73 -19.10 -23.44
C LYS A 386 -3.82 -20.11 -23.75
N SER A 387 -4.33 -20.13 -24.98
CA SER A 387 -5.29 -21.15 -25.43
C SER A 387 -4.68 -22.54 -25.37
N LEU A 388 -3.46 -22.71 -25.89
CA LEU A 388 -2.74 -23.99 -25.89
C LEU A 388 -2.41 -24.47 -24.47
N ILE A 389 -2.03 -23.54 -23.58
CA ILE A 389 -1.78 -23.83 -22.16
C ILE A 389 -3.08 -24.20 -21.44
N SER A 390 -4.19 -23.53 -21.76
CA SER A 390 -5.52 -23.87 -21.24
C SER A 390 -5.95 -25.27 -21.71
N GLU A 391 -5.75 -25.58 -22.99
CA GLU A 391 -5.95 -26.92 -23.56
C GLU A 391 -5.05 -27.96 -22.89
N PHE A 392 -3.77 -27.65 -22.66
CA PHE A 392 -2.86 -28.55 -21.97
C PHE A 392 -3.23 -28.74 -20.49
N LYS A 393 -3.65 -27.69 -19.78
CA LYS A 393 -4.17 -27.79 -18.41
C LYS A 393 -5.44 -28.64 -18.37
N ASN A 394 -6.36 -28.43 -19.30
CA ASN A 394 -7.56 -29.24 -19.42
C ASN A 394 -7.20 -30.70 -19.71
N PHE A 395 -6.27 -30.96 -20.62
CA PHE A 395 -5.77 -32.30 -20.94
C PHE A 395 -5.07 -32.97 -19.76
N VAL A 396 -4.22 -32.26 -19.01
CA VAL A 396 -3.58 -32.81 -17.80
C VAL A 396 -4.62 -33.08 -16.73
N THR A 397 -5.64 -32.23 -16.59
CA THR A 397 -6.77 -32.45 -15.67
C THR A 397 -7.61 -33.65 -16.09
N GLU A 398 -7.84 -33.81 -17.39
CA GLU A 398 -8.56 -34.94 -18.01
C GLU A 398 -7.76 -36.24 -17.87
N ILE A 399 -6.44 -36.21 -18.06
CA ILE A 399 -5.52 -37.30 -17.71
C ILE A 399 -5.57 -37.57 -16.21
N SER A 400 -5.58 -36.55 -15.35
CA SER A 400 -5.64 -36.76 -13.89
C SER A 400 -6.93 -37.46 -13.47
N HIS A 401 -8.03 -37.13 -14.15
CA HIS A 401 -9.32 -37.79 -13.97
C HIS A 401 -9.39 -39.19 -14.61
N HIS A 402 -8.66 -39.45 -15.70
CA HIS A 402 -8.63 -40.75 -16.39
C HIS A 402 -7.51 -41.69 -15.92
N ALA A 403 -6.46 -41.18 -15.27
CA ALA A 403 -5.36 -41.93 -14.69
C ALA A 403 -5.74 -42.63 -13.38
N ILE A 404 -6.97 -42.41 -12.89
CA ILE A 404 -7.59 -43.26 -11.87
C ILE A 404 -7.96 -44.64 -12.46
N GLU A 405 -7.97 -44.84 -13.78
CA GLU A 405 -8.40 -46.12 -14.36
C GLU A 405 -7.45 -46.84 -15.33
N TYR A 406 -6.41 -46.25 -15.93
CA TYR A 406 -5.53 -47.01 -16.84
C TYR A 406 -4.05 -46.60 -16.84
N ASN A 407 -3.17 -47.59 -16.97
CA ASN A 407 -1.71 -47.52 -16.80
C ASN A 407 -0.91 -47.03 -18.03
N GLU A 408 -1.53 -46.60 -19.13
CA GLU A 408 -0.80 -46.08 -20.29
C GLU A 408 -1.71 -45.22 -21.18
N ILE A 409 -1.31 -43.97 -21.44
CA ILE A 409 -1.96 -43.09 -22.43
C ILE A 409 -0.91 -42.64 -23.45
N THR A 410 -1.12 -43.01 -24.71
CA THR A 410 -0.35 -42.52 -25.87
C THR A 410 -1.14 -41.43 -26.60
N GLY A 411 -0.61 -40.22 -26.71
CA GLY A 411 -1.21 -39.11 -27.46
C GLY A 411 -0.26 -38.51 -28.50
N LYS A 412 -0.80 -38.03 -29.63
CA LYS A 412 -0.07 -37.38 -30.74
C LYS A 412 -0.08 -35.86 -30.59
N PHE A 413 1.09 -35.22 -30.65
CA PHE A 413 1.24 -33.76 -30.78
C PHE A 413 2.20 -33.43 -31.93
N PHE A 414 1.86 -32.42 -32.75
CA PHE A 414 2.71 -31.89 -33.85
C PHE A 414 3.24 -32.89 -34.90
N GLY A 415 2.52 -33.97 -35.18
CA GLY A 415 2.85 -34.87 -36.30
C GLY A 415 4.25 -35.53 -36.18
N ARG A 416 4.81 -35.60 -34.98
CA ARG A 416 6.01 -36.38 -34.68
C ARG A 416 5.69 -37.37 -33.56
N ASP A 417 5.93 -38.64 -33.84
CA ASP A 417 5.77 -39.70 -32.85
C ASP A 417 6.93 -39.66 -31.83
N HIS A 418 6.63 -40.06 -30.60
CA HIS A 418 7.50 -40.32 -29.43
C HIS A 418 7.58 -39.23 -28.36
N LEU A 419 6.58 -39.23 -27.47
CA LEU A 419 6.76 -38.91 -26.05
C LEU A 419 6.01 -39.97 -25.22
N THR A 420 6.76 -40.94 -24.70
CA THR A 420 6.25 -41.95 -23.77
C THR A 420 6.52 -41.45 -22.35
N VAL A 421 5.49 -41.01 -21.64
CA VAL A 421 5.62 -40.67 -20.21
C VAL A 421 5.33 -41.93 -19.40
N LYS A 422 6.39 -42.60 -18.92
CA LYS A 422 6.25 -43.64 -17.88
C LYS A 422 6.04 -42.95 -16.55
N VAL A 423 4.82 -42.99 -16.04
CA VAL A 423 4.53 -42.64 -14.65
C VAL A 423 4.88 -43.84 -13.79
N ASN A 424 6.13 -43.90 -13.31
CA ASN A 424 6.48 -44.85 -12.26
C ASN A 424 6.07 -44.24 -10.91
N THR A 425 4.95 -44.69 -10.39
CA THR A 425 4.54 -44.46 -9.00
C THR A 425 5.45 -45.29 -8.11
N PHE A 426 6.50 -44.69 -7.55
CA PHE A 426 7.10 -45.18 -6.31
C PHE A 426 7.31 -44.00 -5.35
N LEU A 427 6.38 -43.94 -4.41
CA LEU A 427 6.50 -43.26 -3.13
C LEU A 427 7.72 -43.78 -2.35
N LEU A 428 8.33 -42.85 -1.60
CA LEU A 428 9.00 -43.08 -0.31
C LEU A 428 10.31 -43.89 -0.31
N HIS A 429 11.46 -43.19 -0.21
CA HIS A 429 12.28 -43.19 1.02
C HIS A 429 13.58 -42.38 0.86
N PHE A 430 13.77 -41.46 1.81
CA PHE A 430 14.97 -40.92 2.44
C PHE A 430 16.34 -40.95 1.74
N SER A 431 17.03 -39.80 1.81
CA SER A 431 18.31 -39.51 2.52
C SER A 431 19.21 -38.54 1.78
#